data_AF-A0A8B8I475-F1
#
_entry.id   AF-A0A8B8I475-F1
#
_cell.length_a   1.000
_cell.length_b   1.000
_cell.length_c   1.000
_cell.angle_alpha   90.00
_cell.angle_beta   90.00
_cell.angle_gamma   90.00
#
_symmetry.space_group_name_H-M   'P 1'
#
loop_
_entity.id
_entity.type
_entity.pdbx_description
1 polymer ?
#
loop_
_entity_poly.entity_id
_entity_poly.type
_entity_poly.pdbx_seq_one_letter_code
_entity_poly.pdbx_strand_id
1 'polypeptide(L)'
;MQKFNVSCAECRLYVAEDGTHVDDDDYLKTLPPQTLFILLQEKEKMVTDFDYYYNLIRSCKKDYIDTGLAAKDFLSTNFKEKFQVFQKYIEAANDAKTMLSERTQDPAWFEGLEPSEKTKEQSMSKRVKERMRGYFYKTKSALQSSELYIHSRNGRGKKLIDQFLLDLRKLLESNKYNEGYFNRHDNITRMCNENGLFECGGLWNNQRCTYDGEHVINPYRTREERIIFQTWNLDHKIELSRSVVPMILKAIERLGQATVQCTSCKKIAGESYIEADRYYLQIFTRENLKLVHIVCHYKGKHDIQSDVYTLCKKCLVSQMIQS
;
A
#
# COMPACT_ATOMS: atom_id res chain seq x y z
N MET A 1 -10.92 15.09 21.72
CA MET A 1 -12.35 14.73 21.73
C MET A 1 -13.29 15.86 21.32
N GLN A 2 -12.93 17.16 21.44
CA GLN A 2 -13.72 18.32 20.93
C GLN A 2 -14.03 18.34 19.42
N LYS A 3 -13.53 17.37 18.63
CA LYS A 3 -13.68 17.32 17.16
C LYS A 3 -14.75 16.32 16.69
N PHE A 4 -15.38 15.57 17.61
CA PHE A 4 -16.40 14.58 17.28
C PHE A 4 -17.76 15.04 17.82
N ASN A 5 -18.81 14.93 16.99
CA ASN A 5 -20.16 15.36 17.33
C ASN A 5 -20.91 14.26 18.13
N VAL A 6 -20.32 13.79 19.23
CA VAL A 6 -20.81 12.63 20.00
C VAL A 6 -20.66 12.85 21.51
N SER A 7 -21.62 12.38 22.30
CA SER A 7 -21.60 12.40 23.77
C SER A 7 -20.48 11.49 24.32
N CYS A 8 -19.62 12.07 25.17
CA CYS A 8 -18.40 11.43 25.68
C CYS A 8 -18.65 10.25 26.63
N ALA A 9 -19.84 10.18 27.25
CA ALA A 9 -20.18 9.15 28.24
C ALA A 9 -20.58 7.80 27.61
N GLU A 10 -20.75 7.73 26.29
CA GLU A 10 -21.30 6.57 25.59
C GLU A 10 -20.38 6.07 24.46
N CYS A 11 -19.08 6.42 24.49
CA CYS A 11 -18.12 6.05 23.46
C CYS A 11 -17.07 5.07 23.97
N ARG A 12 -16.74 4.08 23.15
CA ARG A 12 -15.68 3.09 23.37
C ARG A 12 -14.58 3.27 22.33
N LEU A 13 -13.33 3.17 22.78
CA LEU A 13 -12.15 3.36 21.94
C LEU A 13 -11.56 2.00 21.58
N TYR A 14 -11.31 1.77 20.30
CA TYR A 14 -10.73 0.52 19.81
C TYR A 14 -9.49 0.79 18.98
N VAL A 15 -8.50 -0.07 19.08
CA VAL A 15 -7.36 -0.09 18.16
C VAL A 15 -7.87 -0.55 16.79
N ALA A 16 -7.62 0.25 15.76
CA ALA A 16 -8.14 -0.03 14.41
C ALA A 16 -7.52 -1.30 13.78
N GLU A 17 -6.35 -1.71 14.24
CA GLU A 17 -5.59 -2.83 13.69
C GLU A 17 -6.22 -4.19 13.99
N ASP A 18 -6.64 -4.40 15.24
CA ASP A 18 -7.04 -5.71 15.77
C ASP A 18 -8.41 -5.68 16.48
N GLY A 19 -8.98 -4.49 16.69
CA GLY A 19 -10.24 -4.32 17.42
C GLY A 19 -10.12 -4.47 18.91
N THR A 20 -8.90 -4.41 19.46
CA THR A 20 -8.69 -4.42 20.90
C THR A 20 -9.32 -3.18 21.51
N HIS A 21 -10.18 -3.38 22.50
CA HIS A 21 -10.78 -2.31 23.27
C HIS A 21 -9.71 -1.66 24.16
N VAL A 22 -9.63 -0.34 24.13
CA VAL A 22 -8.78 0.44 25.02
C VAL A 22 -9.66 0.87 26.19
N ASP A 23 -9.64 0.08 27.25
CA ASP A 23 -10.45 0.28 28.46
C ASP A 23 -9.73 1.07 29.56
N ASP A 24 -8.41 1.18 29.52
CA ASP A 24 -7.64 1.95 30.49
C ASP A 24 -6.44 2.73 29.91
N ASP A 25 -6.00 3.71 30.71
CA ASP A 25 -4.89 4.61 30.36
C ASP A 25 -3.53 3.91 30.37
N ASP A 26 -3.38 2.80 31.08
CA ASP A 26 -2.09 2.10 31.19
C ASP A 26 -1.85 1.27 29.92
N TYR A 27 -2.86 0.58 29.41
CA TYR A 27 -2.84 -0.07 28.11
C TYR A 27 -2.58 0.95 27.00
N LEU A 28 -3.25 2.11 27.02
CA LEU A 28 -3.04 3.17 26.03
C LEU A 28 -1.58 3.64 25.97
N LYS A 29 -0.87 3.70 27.11
CA LYS A 29 0.55 4.08 27.17
C LYS A 29 1.48 3.01 26.59
N THR A 30 1.06 1.75 26.55
CA THR A 30 1.84 0.67 25.91
C THR A 30 1.79 0.73 24.39
N LEU A 31 0.80 1.43 23.82
CA LEU A 31 0.59 1.49 22.38
C LEU A 31 1.58 2.45 21.70
N PRO A 32 2.10 2.11 20.50
CA PRO A 32 3.01 2.97 19.78
C PRO A 32 2.44 4.36 19.47
N PRO A 33 3.29 5.41 19.39
CA PRO A 33 2.85 6.72 18.93
C PRO A 33 2.20 6.64 17.53
N GLN A 34 1.11 7.39 17.33
CA GLN A 34 0.30 7.39 16.10
C GLN A 34 -0.44 6.07 15.81
N THR A 35 -0.77 5.30 16.84
CA THR A 35 -1.75 4.21 16.73
C THR A 35 -3.09 4.78 16.24
N LEU A 36 -3.67 4.15 15.22
CA LEU A 36 -4.98 4.53 14.69
C LEU A 36 -6.06 3.93 15.58
N PHE A 37 -6.98 4.78 16.04
CA PHE A 37 -8.11 4.37 16.85
C PHE A 37 -9.44 4.60 16.14
N ILE A 38 -10.40 3.72 16.42
CA ILE A 38 -11.80 3.87 16.04
C ILE A 38 -12.59 4.18 17.32
N LEU A 39 -13.31 5.29 17.30
CA LEU A 39 -14.23 5.67 18.37
C LEU A 39 -15.64 5.24 17.95
N LEU A 40 -16.31 4.45 18.78
CA LEU A 40 -17.64 3.89 18.50
C LEU A 40 -18.60 4.22 19.63
N GLN A 41 -19.85 4.53 19.30
CA GLN A 41 -20.91 4.63 20.30
C GLN A 41 -21.23 3.24 20.90
N GLU A 42 -21.81 3.18 22.09
CA GLU A 42 -22.15 1.91 22.77
C GLU A 42 -22.95 0.92 21.90
N LYS A 43 -23.80 1.42 21.01
CA LYS A 43 -24.64 0.62 20.12
C LYS A 43 -23.94 0.21 18.82
N GLU A 44 -22.83 0.84 18.49
CA GLU A 44 -22.05 0.58 17.29
C GLU A 44 -21.11 -0.60 17.54
N LYS A 45 -21.02 -1.48 16.55
CA LYS A 45 -20.10 -2.62 16.59
C LYS A 45 -18.85 -2.25 15.82
N MET A 46 -17.71 -2.66 16.36
CA MET A 46 -16.43 -2.54 15.68
C MET A 46 -16.51 -3.32 14.36
N VAL A 47 -16.26 -2.61 13.26
CA VAL A 47 -16.14 -3.17 11.92
C VAL A 47 -14.69 -2.96 11.54
N THR A 48 -13.91 -4.04 11.62
CA THR A 48 -12.54 -4.07 11.10
C THR A 48 -12.56 -3.91 9.57
N ASP A 49 -11.41 -3.60 8.96
CA ASP A 49 -11.25 -3.71 7.51
C ASP A 49 -11.70 -5.12 7.02
N PHE A 50 -11.47 -6.15 7.85
CA PHE A 50 -11.94 -7.51 7.60
C PHE A 50 -13.47 -7.63 7.59
N ASP A 51 -14.18 -7.02 8.54
CA ASP A 51 -15.65 -7.02 8.56
C ASP A 51 -16.25 -6.28 7.37
N TYR A 52 -15.57 -5.24 6.86
CA TYR A 52 -15.96 -4.56 5.63
C TYR A 52 -15.82 -5.49 4.41
N TYR A 53 -14.67 -6.16 4.24
CA TYR A 53 -14.48 -7.11 3.15
C TYR A 53 -15.40 -8.34 3.27
N TYR A 54 -15.64 -8.84 4.48
CA TYR A 54 -16.61 -9.90 4.78
C TYR A 54 -18.02 -9.51 4.31
N ASN A 55 -18.47 -8.28 4.62
CA ASN A 55 -19.78 -7.78 4.20
C ASN A 55 -19.87 -7.51 2.69
N LEU A 56 -18.78 -7.08 2.05
CA LEU A 56 -18.69 -6.90 0.60
C LEU A 56 -18.79 -8.23 -0.15
N ILE A 57 -18.17 -9.29 0.38
CA ILE A 57 -18.28 -10.65 -0.17
C ILE A 57 -19.70 -11.19 0.04
N ARG A 58 -20.29 -10.94 1.23
CA ARG A 58 -21.66 -11.32 1.60
C ARG A 58 -22.74 -10.66 0.73
N SER A 59 -22.57 -9.41 0.33
CA SER A 59 -23.57 -8.67 -0.47
C SER A 59 -23.59 -9.08 -1.94
N CYS A 60 -22.49 -9.65 -2.46
CA CYS A 60 -22.39 -10.07 -3.86
C CYS A 60 -23.00 -11.45 -4.17
N LYS A 61 -23.33 -12.30 -3.19
CA LYS A 61 -23.94 -13.63 -3.42
C LYS A 61 -24.92 -14.01 -2.29
N LYS A 62 -26.22 -13.95 -2.58
CA LYS A 62 -27.31 -14.34 -1.66
C LYS A 62 -27.49 -15.86 -1.54
N ASP A 63 -26.85 -16.65 -2.40
CA ASP A 63 -27.05 -18.10 -2.50
C ASP A 63 -26.03 -18.95 -1.74
N TYR A 64 -25.04 -18.33 -1.07
CA TYR A 64 -24.01 -19.01 -0.27
C TYR A 64 -24.26 -18.90 1.24
N ILE A 65 -25.50 -18.65 1.65
CA ILE A 65 -25.84 -18.34 3.06
C ILE A 65 -25.59 -19.52 4.01
N ASP A 66 -25.66 -20.77 3.55
CA ASP A 66 -25.41 -21.92 4.44
C ASP A 66 -23.92 -22.14 4.74
N THR A 67 -23.02 -21.62 3.89
CA THR A 67 -21.57 -21.69 4.13
C THR A 67 -21.05 -20.48 4.92
N GLY A 68 -21.80 -19.38 5.01
CA GLY A 68 -21.37 -18.14 5.68
C GLY A 68 -21.36 -18.22 7.20
N LEU A 69 -22.35 -18.89 7.80
CA LEU A 69 -22.35 -19.18 9.25
C LEU A 69 -21.29 -20.22 9.60
N ALA A 70 -21.14 -21.24 8.75
CA ALA A 70 -20.05 -22.20 8.86
C ALA A 70 -18.69 -21.51 8.69
N ALA A 71 -18.51 -20.56 7.77
CA ALA A 71 -17.28 -19.79 7.56
C ALA A 71 -16.97 -18.88 8.75
N LYS A 72 -17.98 -18.28 9.39
CA LYS A 72 -17.82 -17.47 10.60
C LYS A 72 -17.37 -18.33 11.80
N ASP A 73 -17.95 -19.51 12.00
CA ASP A 73 -17.50 -20.48 13.03
C ASP A 73 -16.18 -21.17 12.64
N PHE A 74 -15.92 -21.32 11.35
CA PHE A 74 -14.70 -21.91 10.79
C PHE A 74 -13.49 -20.96 10.89
N LEU A 75 -13.69 -19.64 10.73
CA LEU A 75 -12.62 -18.63 10.74
C LEU A 75 -12.38 -17.98 12.12
N SER A 76 -13.35 -18.08 13.04
CA SER A 76 -13.16 -17.67 14.44
C SER A 76 -12.35 -18.66 15.27
N THR A 77 -12.16 -19.88 14.77
CA THR A 77 -11.39 -20.94 15.43
C THR A 77 -10.15 -21.30 14.60
N ASN A 78 -8.97 -20.92 15.09
CA ASN A 78 -7.65 -21.25 14.55
C ASN A 78 -7.47 -21.07 13.02
N PHE A 79 -7.30 -19.81 12.61
CA PHE A 79 -7.09 -19.34 11.24
C PHE A 79 -6.02 -20.11 10.45
N LYS A 80 -4.95 -20.53 11.11
CA LYS A 80 -3.79 -21.17 10.47
C LYS A 80 -4.10 -22.56 9.92
N GLU A 81 -4.73 -23.41 10.73
CA GLU A 81 -5.05 -24.80 10.38
C GLU A 81 -6.11 -24.90 9.28
N LYS A 82 -7.00 -23.89 9.20
CA LYS A 82 -8.12 -23.88 8.27
C LYS A 82 -7.86 -23.10 6.99
N PHE A 83 -6.95 -22.12 6.99
CA PHE A 83 -6.41 -21.55 5.74
C PHE A 83 -5.70 -22.63 4.91
N GLN A 84 -4.97 -23.54 5.56
CA GLN A 84 -4.40 -24.73 4.92
C GLN A 84 -5.48 -25.66 4.33
N VAL A 85 -6.62 -25.82 5.00
CA VAL A 85 -7.76 -26.60 4.46
C VAL A 85 -8.42 -25.86 3.29
N PHE A 86 -8.57 -24.55 3.36
CA PHE A 86 -9.12 -23.72 2.28
C PHE A 86 -8.20 -23.71 1.05
N GLN A 87 -6.88 -23.63 1.24
CA GLN A 87 -5.88 -23.85 0.19
C GLN A 87 -6.02 -25.25 -0.41
N LYS A 88 -6.13 -26.31 0.39
CA LYS A 88 -6.34 -27.68 -0.11
C LYS A 88 -7.62 -27.85 -0.94
N TYR A 89 -8.70 -27.14 -0.61
CA TYR A 89 -9.94 -27.13 -1.42
C TYR A 89 -9.80 -26.34 -2.73
N ILE A 90 -8.90 -25.35 -2.79
CA ILE A 90 -8.58 -24.57 -4.00
C ILE A 90 -7.53 -25.29 -4.87
N GLU A 91 -6.58 -25.99 -4.25
CA GLU A 91 -5.49 -26.73 -4.92
C GLU A 91 -5.97 -27.96 -5.68
N ALA A 92 -7.16 -28.49 -5.38
CA ALA A 92 -7.68 -29.70 -6.01
C ALA A 92 -8.51 -29.46 -7.29
N ALA A 93 -8.75 -28.20 -7.71
CA ALA A 93 -9.54 -27.93 -8.91
C ALA A 93 -9.09 -26.66 -9.67
N ASN A 94 -8.69 -26.86 -10.93
CA ASN A 94 -8.53 -25.86 -12.02
C ASN A 94 -7.20 -25.10 -12.19
N ASP A 95 -6.07 -25.79 -12.24
CA ASP A 95 -4.87 -25.18 -12.87
C ASP A 95 -5.04 -24.93 -14.39
N ALA A 96 -5.97 -25.63 -15.06
CA ALA A 96 -6.23 -25.44 -16.50
C ALA A 96 -6.74 -24.03 -16.86
N LYS A 97 -7.48 -23.36 -15.96
CA LYS A 97 -8.03 -22.03 -16.22
C LYS A 97 -7.06 -20.89 -15.88
N THR A 98 -6.03 -21.18 -15.09
CA THR A 98 -5.00 -20.21 -14.72
C THR A 98 -4.42 -19.54 -15.97
N MET A 99 -4.12 -20.33 -17.01
CA MET A 99 -3.48 -19.82 -18.23
C MET A 99 -4.45 -19.14 -19.21
N LEU A 100 -5.76 -19.18 -18.97
CA LEU A 100 -6.71 -18.40 -19.76
C LEU A 100 -6.51 -16.91 -19.46
N SER A 101 -6.61 -16.08 -20.50
CA SER A 101 -6.38 -14.64 -20.39
C SER A 101 -7.64 -13.85 -20.69
N GLU A 102 -8.40 -14.23 -21.73
CA GLU A 102 -9.50 -13.42 -22.22
C GLU A 102 -10.80 -13.64 -21.43
N ARG A 103 -11.60 -12.58 -21.31
CA ARG A 103 -12.95 -12.64 -20.73
C ARG A 103 -13.87 -13.62 -21.44
N THR A 104 -13.71 -13.78 -22.74
CA THR A 104 -14.45 -14.76 -23.56
C THR A 104 -14.13 -16.20 -23.17
N GLN A 105 -12.91 -16.46 -22.71
CA GLN A 105 -12.43 -17.79 -22.31
C GLN A 105 -12.81 -18.16 -20.87
N ASP A 106 -12.84 -17.17 -19.96
CA ASP A 106 -13.13 -17.39 -18.54
C ASP A 106 -14.05 -16.30 -17.95
N PRO A 107 -15.30 -16.17 -18.43
CA PRO A 107 -16.20 -15.07 -18.03
C PRO A 107 -16.46 -15.03 -16.52
N ALA A 108 -16.48 -16.19 -15.85
CA ALA A 108 -16.69 -16.31 -14.41
C ALA A 108 -15.60 -15.59 -13.61
N TRP A 109 -14.33 -15.64 -14.07
CA TRP A 109 -13.26 -14.87 -13.44
C TRP A 109 -13.59 -13.39 -13.43
N PHE A 110 -14.16 -12.84 -14.51
CA PHE A 110 -14.42 -11.40 -14.67
C PHE A 110 -15.73 -10.88 -14.04
N GLU A 111 -16.50 -11.71 -13.36
CA GLU A 111 -17.70 -11.25 -12.65
C GLU A 111 -17.37 -10.13 -11.67
N GLY A 112 -18.18 -9.06 -11.71
CA GLY A 112 -18.00 -7.86 -10.87
C GLY A 112 -16.92 -6.88 -11.35
N LEU A 113 -16.31 -7.10 -12.52
CA LEU A 113 -15.41 -6.14 -13.17
C LEU A 113 -16.11 -5.37 -14.30
N GLU A 114 -15.58 -4.17 -14.57
CA GLU A 114 -16.01 -3.32 -15.67
C GLU A 114 -15.96 -4.06 -17.02
N PRO A 115 -16.97 -3.90 -17.91
CA PRO A 115 -17.00 -4.57 -19.21
C PRO A 115 -15.80 -4.24 -20.12
N SER A 116 -15.11 -3.12 -19.87
CA SER A 116 -13.91 -2.69 -20.59
C SER A 116 -12.67 -3.53 -20.26
N GLU A 117 -12.69 -4.28 -19.17
CA GLU A 117 -11.58 -5.16 -18.77
C GLU A 117 -11.68 -6.49 -19.53
N LYS A 118 -10.86 -6.64 -20.58
CA LYS A 118 -10.94 -7.74 -21.54
C LYS A 118 -10.02 -8.92 -21.21
N THR A 119 -8.92 -8.68 -20.49
CA THR A 119 -7.97 -9.73 -20.10
C THR A 119 -7.64 -9.69 -18.62
N LYS A 120 -7.25 -10.85 -18.05
CA LYS A 120 -6.87 -10.94 -16.63
C LYS A 120 -5.68 -10.04 -16.35
N GLU A 121 -4.71 -9.98 -17.26
CA GLU A 121 -3.52 -9.13 -17.16
C GLU A 121 -3.88 -7.65 -17.14
N GLN A 122 -4.79 -7.20 -18.02
CA GLN A 122 -5.24 -5.81 -18.02
C GLN A 122 -5.89 -5.45 -16.68
N SER A 123 -6.74 -6.33 -16.15
CA SER A 123 -7.37 -6.17 -14.83
C SER A 123 -6.33 -6.09 -13.70
N MET A 124 -5.33 -6.98 -13.71
CA MET A 124 -4.30 -7.01 -12.68
C MET A 124 -3.35 -5.80 -12.78
N SER A 125 -2.97 -5.39 -14.00
CA SER A 125 -2.25 -4.14 -14.27
C SER A 125 -3.02 -2.93 -13.75
N LYS A 126 -4.35 -2.85 -13.99
CA LYS A 126 -5.18 -1.75 -13.47
C LYS A 126 -5.09 -1.63 -11.95
N ARG A 127 -5.16 -2.75 -11.22
CA ARG A 127 -5.07 -2.79 -9.76
C ARG A 127 -3.75 -2.25 -9.22
N VAL A 128 -2.60 -2.59 -9.81
CA VAL A 128 -1.32 -2.01 -9.35
C VAL A 128 -1.22 -0.53 -9.69
N LYS A 129 -1.71 -0.11 -10.86
CA LYS A 129 -1.74 1.32 -11.21
C LYS A 129 -2.59 2.12 -10.22
N GLU A 130 -3.71 1.57 -9.74
CA GLU A 130 -4.53 2.18 -8.68
C GLU A 130 -3.79 2.31 -7.35
N ARG A 131 -3.00 1.30 -6.95
CA ARG A 131 -2.12 1.40 -5.76
C ARG A 131 -1.08 2.50 -5.90
N MET A 132 -0.42 2.58 -7.07
CA MET A 132 0.56 3.64 -7.35
C MET A 132 -0.07 5.03 -7.30
N ARG A 133 -1.26 5.21 -7.89
CA ARG A 133 -2.03 6.47 -7.76
C ARG A 133 -2.36 6.77 -6.32
N GLY A 134 -2.78 5.77 -5.55
CA GLY A 134 -3.03 5.89 -4.12
C GLY A 134 -1.84 6.45 -3.35
N TYR A 135 -0.63 5.92 -3.57
CA TYR A 135 0.60 6.43 -2.95
C TYR A 135 0.92 7.85 -3.37
N PHE A 136 0.73 8.19 -4.65
CA PHE A 136 0.91 9.55 -5.15
C PHE A 136 -0.05 10.53 -4.46
N TYR A 137 -1.34 10.20 -4.38
CA TYR A 137 -2.33 11.06 -3.74
C TYR A 137 -2.11 11.19 -2.22
N LYS A 138 -1.74 10.10 -1.53
CA LYS A 138 -1.34 10.16 -0.11
C LYS A 138 -0.17 11.11 0.10
N THR A 139 0.87 11.01 -0.75
CA THR A 139 2.04 11.91 -0.72
C THR A 139 1.61 13.35 -0.99
N LYS A 140 0.86 13.58 -2.06
CA LYS A 140 0.33 14.89 -2.44
C LYS A 140 -0.45 15.55 -1.30
N SER A 141 -1.42 14.85 -0.74
CA SER A 141 -2.25 15.37 0.35
C SER A 141 -1.39 15.72 1.57
N ALA A 142 -0.47 14.84 1.97
CA ALA A 142 0.40 15.09 3.12
C ALA A 142 1.32 16.32 2.92
N LEU A 143 1.90 16.49 1.72
CA LEU A 143 2.73 17.66 1.41
C LEU A 143 1.90 18.95 1.35
N GLN A 144 0.72 18.92 0.73
CA GLN A 144 -0.15 20.09 0.59
C GLN A 144 -0.84 20.50 1.91
N SER A 145 -0.95 19.59 2.87
CA SER A 145 -1.42 19.88 4.23
C SER A 145 -0.31 20.35 5.18
N SER A 146 0.95 20.42 4.73
CA SER A 146 2.07 20.84 5.58
C SER A 146 2.12 22.35 5.80
N GLU A 147 2.73 22.76 6.91
CA GLU A 147 2.99 24.17 7.23
C GLU A 147 3.81 24.88 6.14
N LEU A 148 4.75 24.17 5.51
CA LEU A 148 5.56 24.67 4.39
C LEU A 148 4.72 25.05 3.17
N TYR A 149 3.57 24.39 2.98
CA TYR A 149 2.65 24.69 1.89
C TYR A 149 1.64 25.77 2.28
N ILE A 150 0.98 25.60 3.45
CA ILE A 150 -0.10 26.47 3.92
C ILE A 150 0.41 27.87 4.28
N HIS A 151 1.47 27.95 5.08
CA HIS A 151 2.07 29.21 5.55
C HIS A 151 3.32 29.59 4.75
N SER A 152 3.33 29.24 3.46
CA SER A 152 4.47 29.44 2.57
C SER A 152 4.85 30.92 2.44
N ARG A 153 5.96 31.34 3.07
CA ARG A 153 6.55 32.67 2.90
C ARG A 153 6.79 32.99 1.42
N ASN A 154 6.20 34.08 0.93
CA ASN A 154 6.25 34.52 -0.47
C ASN A 154 5.86 33.43 -1.51
N GLY A 155 5.11 32.40 -1.11
CA GLY A 155 4.73 31.29 -1.98
C GLY A 155 5.88 30.34 -2.40
N ARG A 156 7.09 30.48 -1.83
CA ARG A 156 8.25 29.65 -2.20
C ARG A 156 8.05 28.16 -1.90
N GLY A 157 7.65 27.82 -0.68
CA GLY A 157 7.42 26.43 -0.26
C GLY A 157 6.34 25.76 -1.10
N LYS A 158 5.23 26.46 -1.34
CA LYS A 158 4.17 26.03 -2.26
C LYS A 158 4.71 25.71 -3.66
N LYS A 159 5.47 26.61 -4.27
CA LYS A 159 6.06 26.39 -5.61
C LYS A 159 7.00 25.18 -5.65
N LEU A 160 7.83 25.00 -4.62
CA LEU A 160 8.75 23.85 -4.54
C LEU A 160 7.99 22.52 -4.41
N ILE A 161 6.94 22.48 -3.58
CA ILE A 161 6.08 21.30 -3.42
C ILE A 161 5.33 20.99 -4.72
N ASP A 162 4.72 22.00 -5.35
CA ASP A 162 3.99 21.82 -6.61
C ASP A 162 4.90 21.32 -7.74
N GLN A 163 6.12 21.86 -7.83
CA GLN A 163 7.13 21.40 -8.79
C GLN A 163 7.56 19.96 -8.52
N PHE A 164 7.87 19.61 -7.27
CA PHE A 164 8.22 18.24 -6.89
C PHE A 164 7.10 17.24 -7.22
N LEU A 165 5.85 17.60 -6.95
CA LEU A 165 4.69 16.77 -7.29
C LEU A 165 4.49 16.60 -8.80
N LEU A 166 4.80 17.63 -9.59
CA LEU A 166 4.79 17.55 -11.04
C LEU A 166 5.88 16.59 -11.55
N ASP A 167 7.09 16.69 -11.00
CA ASP A 167 8.20 15.83 -11.38
C ASP A 167 7.94 14.36 -11.00
N LEU A 168 7.44 14.10 -9.79
CA LEU A 168 6.98 12.76 -9.39
C LEU A 168 5.89 12.20 -10.30
N ARG A 169 4.93 13.03 -10.72
CA ARG A 169 3.87 12.59 -11.65
C ARG A 169 4.46 12.19 -13.00
N LYS A 170 5.37 13.00 -13.55
CA LYS A 170 6.04 12.69 -14.83
C LYS A 170 6.81 11.37 -14.75
N LEU A 171 7.53 11.13 -13.67
CA LEU A 171 8.22 9.85 -13.42
C LEU A 171 7.25 8.68 -13.35
N LEU A 172 6.09 8.86 -12.72
CA LEU A 172 5.08 7.82 -12.61
C LEU A 172 4.42 7.52 -13.96
N GLU A 173 4.16 8.55 -14.77
CA GLU A 173 3.60 8.43 -16.12
C GLU A 173 4.58 7.79 -17.10
N SER A 174 5.86 8.19 -17.07
CA SER A 174 6.91 7.61 -17.92
C SER A 174 7.14 6.13 -17.65
N ASN A 175 6.99 5.72 -16.38
CA ASN A 175 7.07 4.32 -15.94
C ASN A 175 5.70 3.61 -15.94
N LYS A 176 4.69 4.18 -16.62
CA LYS A 176 3.34 3.59 -16.79
C LYS A 176 2.71 3.12 -15.48
N TYR A 177 2.94 3.84 -14.39
CA TYR A 177 2.41 3.52 -13.06
C TYR A 177 2.75 2.07 -12.61
N ASN A 178 3.91 1.55 -13.03
CA ASN A 178 4.39 0.20 -12.72
C ASN A 178 3.37 -0.91 -13.07
N GLU A 179 2.65 -0.73 -14.18
CA GLU A 179 1.56 -1.63 -14.59
C GLU A 179 1.97 -3.09 -14.79
N GLY A 180 3.27 -3.36 -14.96
CA GLY A 180 3.83 -4.70 -15.11
C GLY A 180 3.93 -5.51 -13.83
N TYR A 181 3.92 -4.90 -12.64
CA TYR A 181 4.17 -5.60 -11.36
C TYR A 181 3.20 -6.76 -11.12
N PHE A 182 1.93 -6.58 -11.46
CA PHE A 182 0.92 -7.63 -11.31
C PHE A 182 0.56 -8.30 -12.63
N ASN A 183 1.30 -8.05 -13.72
CA ASN A 183 1.04 -8.64 -15.03
C ASN A 183 1.98 -9.83 -15.27
N ARG A 184 1.46 -11.06 -15.26
CA ARG A 184 2.27 -12.27 -15.49
C ARG A 184 2.97 -12.32 -16.86
N HIS A 185 2.47 -11.61 -17.86
CA HIS A 185 3.11 -11.52 -19.19
C HIS A 185 4.22 -10.45 -19.25
N ASP A 186 4.42 -9.66 -18.21
CA ASP A 186 5.52 -8.69 -18.15
C ASP A 186 6.82 -9.40 -17.74
N ASN A 187 7.78 -9.51 -18.66
CA ASN A 187 9.01 -10.27 -18.41
C ASN A 187 10.09 -9.49 -17.64
N ILE A 188 9.87 -8.21 -17.36
CA ILE A 188 10.89 -7.33 -16.79
C ILE A 188 10.58 -7.05 -15.31
N THR A 189 9.32 -6.75 -15.01
CA THR A 189 8.92 -6.13 -13.74
C THR A 189 7.95 -6.96 -12.91
N ARG A 190 7.38 -8.05 -13.45
CA ARG A 190 6.40 -8.89 -12.76
C ARG A 190 6.87 -9.35 -11.38
N MET A 191 5.94 -9.39 -10.44
CA MET A 191 6.13 -9.87 -9.08
C MET A 191 5.66 -11.30 -8.87
N CYS A 192 4.98 -11.88 -9.86
CA CYS A 192 4.60 -13.28 -9.90
C CYS A 192 5.52 -14.08 -10.83
N ASN A 193 5.44 -15.42 -10.76
CA ASN A 193 6.00 -16.26 -11.79
C ASN A 193 5.17 -16.18 -13.10
N GLU A 194 5.60 -16.90 -14.14
CA GLU A 194 4.94 -16.93 -15.45
C GLU A 194 3.47 -17.41 -15.42
N ASN A 195 3.11 -18.20 -14.42
CA ASN A 195 1.75 -18.71 -14.23
C ASN A 195 0.88 -17.76 -13.38
N GLY A 196 1.44 -16.63 -12.91
CA GLY A 196 0.71 -15.67 -12.08
C GLY A 196 0.67 -16.01 -10.58
N LEU A 197 1.50 -16.95 -10.11
CA LEU A 197 1.63 -17.24 -8.68
C LEU A 197 2.46 -16.14 -8.01
N PHE A 198 1.88 -15.50 -6.99
CA PHE A 198 2.55 -14.52 -6.15
C PHE A 198 2.96 -15.16 -4.83
N GLU A 199 4.15 -14.82 -4.38
CA GLU A 199 4.69 -15.24 -3.08
C GLU A 199 4.79 -14.04 -2.16
N CYS A 200 4.48 -14.25 -0.88
CA CYS A 200 4.68 -13.23 0.13
C CYS A 200 6.16 -12.95 0.32
N GLY A 201 6.53 -11.68 0.28
CA GLY A 201 7.89 -11.26 0.62
C GLY A 201 8.21 -11.42 2.10
N GLY A 202 7.21 -11.48 2.99
CA GLY A 202 7.39 -11.50 4.45
C GLY A 202 7.58 -10.10 5.06
N LEU A 203 7.80 -10.05 6.38
CA LEU A 203 8.01 -8.81 7.15
C LEU A 203 9.07 -7.89 6.52
N TRP A 204 8.96 -6.58 6.76
CA TRP A 204 9.81 -5.54 6.17
C TRP A 204 11.32 -5.78 6.38
N ASN A 205 11.71 -6.34 7.53
CA ASN A 205 13.09 -6.64 7.93
C ASN A 205 13.61 -8.01 7.49
N ASN A 206 12.73 -8.88 6.99
CA ASN A 206 13.10 -10.22 6.55
C ASN A 206 13.31 -10.25 5.03
N GLN A 207 14.18 -11.14 4.55
CA GLN A 207 14.39 -11.32 3.10
C GLN A 207 13.23 -12.07 2.43
N ARG A 208 12.62 -13.02 3.14
CA ARG A 208 11.52 -13.87 2.67
C ARG A 208 10.45 -14.04 3.75
N CYS A 209 9.28 -14.53 3.33
CA CYS A 209 8.25 -14.95 4.27
C CYS A 209 8.74 -16.13 5.13
N THR A 210 8.46 -16.09 6.43
CA THR A 210 8.81 -17.15 7.39
C THR A 210 7.77 -18.27 7.43
N TYR A 211 6.62 -18.08 6.80
CA TYR A 211 5.55 -19.07 6.69
C TYR A 211 5.82 -19.96 5.47
N ASP A 212 6.81 -20.85 5.60
CA ASP A 212 7.38 -21.79 4.63
C ASP A 212 6.46 -22.20 3.45
N GLY A 213 6.40 -21.36 2.41
CA GLY A 213 5.56 -21.61 1.22
C GLY A 213 4.04 -21.49 1.41
N GLU A 214 3.55 -21.19 2.61
CA GLU A 214 2.11 -21.12 2.90
C GLU A 214 1.46 -19.83 2.37
N HIS A 215 2.19 -18.71 2.44
CA HIS A 215 1.68 -17.43 1.94
C HIS A 215 1.96 -17.27 0.45
N VAL A 216 1.16 -17.97 -0.35
CA VAL A 216 1.13 -17.91 -1.81
C VAL A 216 -0.30 -17.72 -2.31
N ILE A 217 -0.46 -17.11 -3.48
CA ILE A 217 -1.77 -16.89 -4.09
C ILE A 217 -1.66 -16.77 -5.61
N ASN A 218 -2.64 -17.32 -6.34
CA ASN A 218 -2.73 -17.10 -7.78
C ASN A 218 -4.04 -16.36 -8.14
N PRO A 219 -4.04 -15.02 -8.18
CA PRO A 219 -5.24 -14.25 -8.52
C PRO A 219 -5.74 -14.47 -9.94
N TYR A 220 -4.97 -15.17 -10.80
CA TYR A 220 -5.39 -15.50 -12.14
C TYR A 220 -6.19 -16.81 -12.23
N ARG A 221 -6.16 -17.66 -11.20
CA ARG A 221 -6.83 -18.96 -11.23
C ARG A 221 -8.34 -18.82 -11.09
N THR A 222 -8.81 -18.06 -10.09
CA THR A 222 -10.23 -17.91 -9.78
C THR A 222 -10.62 -16.47 -9.48
N ARG A 223 -11.93 -16.18 -9.57
CA ARG A 223 -12.52 -14.91 -9.13
C ARG A 223 -12.25 -14.67 -7.64
N GLU A 224 -12.32 -15.72 -6.84
CA GLU A 224 -12.15 -15.72 -5.39
C GLU A 224 -10.71 -15.37 -5.02
N GLU A 225 -9.71 -16.02 -5.62
CA GLU A 225 -8.30 -15.67 -5.41
C GLU A 225 -7.99 -14.24 -5.87
N ARG A 226 -8.61 -13.77 -6.96
CA ARG A 226 -8.51 -12.36 -7.37
C ARG A 226 -9.08 -11.39 -6.33
N ILE A 227 -10.18 -11.75 -5.66
CA ILE A 227 -10.79 -10.94 -4.60
C ILE A 227 -9.91 -10.97 -3.36
N ILE A 228 -9.45 -12.15 -2.94
CA ILE A 228 -8.54 -12.32 -1.78
C ILE A 228 -7.26 -11.53 -2.00
N PHE A 229 -6.72 -11.49 -3.21
CA PHE A 229 -5.52 -10.71 -3.52
C PHE A 229 -5.65 -9.20 -3.25
N GLN A 230 -6.87 -8.67 -3.11
CA GLN A 230 -7.08 -7.28 -2.69
C GLN A 230 -6.63 -7.03 -1.25
N THR A 231 -6.61 -8.05 -0.39
CA THR A 231 -6.16 -7.96 1.00
C THR A 231 -4.63 -8.00 1.14
N TRP A 232 -3.93 -8.44 0.09
CA TRP A 232 -2.47 -8.41 0.03
C TRP A 232 -1.99 -6.98 -0.15
N ASN A 233 -0.93 -6.58 0.56
CA ASN A 233 -0.45 -5.21 0.57
C ASN A 233 0.85 -5.08 -0.22
N LEU A 234 1.05 -3.92 -0.86
CA LEU A 234 2.38 -3.48 -1.28
C LEU A 234 2.89 -2.59 -0.15
N ASP A 235 3.59 -3.21 0.79
CA ASP A 235 4.10 -2.58 2.00
C ASP A 235 5.43 -1.88 1.75
N HIS A 236 5.61 -0.70 2.36
CA HIS A 236 6.82 0.11 2.24
C HIS A 236 7.80 -0.27 3.35
N LYS A 237 8.99 -0.80 3.00
CA LYS A 237 10.03 -1.10 4.00
C LYS A 237 10.45 0.17 4.77
N ILE A 238 10.68 1.26 4.05
CA ILE A 238 10.83 2.63 4.56
C ILE A 238 9.46 3.29 4.49
N GLU A 239 8.83 3.48 5.64
CA GLU A 239 7.44 3.90 5.72
C GLU A 239 7.17 5.24 5.03
N LEU A 240 6.15 5.27 4.16
CA LEU A 240 5.77 6.45 3.39
C LEU A 240 5.44 7.64 4.28
N SER A 241 4.49 7.48 5.19
CA SER A 241 3.98 8.56 6.04
C SER A 241 4.90 8.88 7.23
N ARG A 242 5.52 7.86 7.83
CA ARG A 242 6.36 8.04 9.02
C ARG A 242 7.80 8.47 8.71
N SER A 243 8.27 8.26 7.47
CA SER A 243 9.67 8.55 7.12
C SER A 243 9.85 9.30 5.81
N VAL A 244 9.35 8.77 4.69
CA VAL A 244 9.62 9.36 3.36
C VAL A 244 9.06 10.78 3.23
N VAL A 245 7.78 10.97 3.55
CA VAL A 245 7.12 12.30 3.48
C VAL A 245 7.80 13.33 4.40
N PRO A 246 8.08 13.03 5.69
CA PRO A 246 8.87 13.92 6.54
C PRO A 246 10.23 14.32 5.95
N MET A 247 10.95 13.40 5.30
CA MET A 247 12.25 13.72 4.70
C MET A 247 12.13 14.58 3.44
N ILE A 248 11.07 14.40 2.64
CA ILE A 248 10.75 15.32 1.53
C ILE A 248 10.53 16.74 2.06
N LEU A 249 9.71 16.91 3.10
CA LEU A 249 9.46 18.22 3.70
C LEU A 249 10.74 18.86 4.23
N LYS A 250 11.57 18.07 4.93
CA LYS A 250 12.88 18.50 5.43
C LYS A 250 13.83 18.89 4.29
N ALA A 251 13.80 18.19 3.16
CA ALA A 251 14.57 18.55 1.97
C ALA A 251 14.14 19.92 1.43
N ILE A 252 12.84 20.14 1.29
CA ILE A 252 12.27 21.40 0.78
C ILE A 252 12.57 22.56 1.75
N GLU A 253 12.48 22.33 3.06
CA GLU A 253 12.87 23.33 4.07
C GLU A 253 14.35 23.72 3.94
N ARG A 254 15.25 22.73 3.77
CA ARG A 254 16.69 23.00 3.54
C ARG A 254 16.93 23.79 2.27
N LEU A 255 16.18 23.56 1.19
CA LEU A 255 16.28 24.36 -0.02
C LEU A 255 15.88 25.83 0.21
N GLY A 256 15.18 26.16 1.30
CA GLY A 256 14.92 27.52 1.75
C GLY A 256 16.15 28.23 2.35
N GLN A 257 17.17 27.47 2.77
CA GLN A 257 18.40 27.97 3.38
C GLN A 257 19.43 28.35 2.30
N ALA A 258 20.38 29.22 2.64
CA ALA A 258 21.32 29.82 1.67
C ALA A 258 22.28 28.80 1.06
N THR A 259 22.55 27.68 1.74
CA THR A 259 23.46 26.63 1.26
C THR A 259 22.99 25.25 1.71
N VAL A 260 23.06 24.26 0.81
CA VAL A 260 22.70 22.87 1.10
C VAL A 260 23.81 21.94 0.61
N GLN A 261 24.04 20.85 1.34
CA GLN A 261 24.98 19.81 0.92
C GLN A 261 24.35 18.93 -0.17
N CYS A 262 24.99 18.85 -1.33
CA CYS A 262 24.58 17.95 -2.40
C CYS A 262 24.76 16.49 -1.98
N THR A 263 23.71 15.70 -2.09
CA THR A 263 23.69 14.28 -1.72
C THR A 263 24.64 13.45 -2.58
N SER A 264 24.76 13.78 -3.87
CA SER A 264 25.61 13.09 -4.84
C SER A 264 27.10 13.39 -4.65
N CYS A 265 27.51 14.66 -4.73
CA CYS A 265 28.94 15.03 -4.68
C CYS A 265 29.45 15.52 -3.31
N LYS A 266 28.58 15.55 -2.28
CA LYS A 266 28.87 16.00 -0.90
C LYS A 266 29.34 17.45 -0.75
N LYS A 267 29.36 18.23 -1.83
CA LYS A 267 29.74 19.66 -1.82
C LYS A 267 28.56 20.53 -1.38
N ILE A 268 28.89 21.63 -0.70
CA ILE A 268 27.93 22.68 -0.36
C ILE A 268 27.66 23.53 -1.60
N ALA A 269 26.40 23.76 -1.93
CA ALA A 269 25.98 24.58 -3.07
C ALA A 269 24.93 25.61 -2.65
N GLY A 270 25.03 26.82 -3.21
CA GLY A 270 24.04 27.89 -3.00
C GLY A 270 22.75 27.68 -3.80
N GLU A 271 22.84 27.05 -4.98
CA GLU A 271 21.69 26.64 -5.78
C GLU A 271 21.56 25.11 -5.72
N SER A 272 20.47 24.63 -5.12
CA SER A 272 20.18 23.20 -4.93
C SER A 272 18.72 22.87 -5.28
N TYR A 273 18.46 21.62 -5.60
CA TYR A 273 17.17 21.07 -6.02
C TYR A 273 16.86 19.80 -5.24
N ILE A 274 15.61 19.38 -5.24
CA ILE A 274 15.20 18.10 -4.65
C ILE A 274 15.47 16.95 -5.63
N GLU A 275 15.99 15.84 -5.14
CA GLU A 275 16.24 14.64 -5.97
C GLU A 275 14.95 13.81 -6.08
N ALA A 276 14.08 14.17 -7.04
CA ALA A 276 12.78 13.52 -7.21
C ALA A 276 12.88 12.02 -7.48
N ASP A 277 13.86 11.60 -8.29
CA ASP A 277 14.08 10.20 -8.68
C ASP A 277 14.28 9.30 -7.46
N ARG A 278 15.04 9.76 -6.47
CA ARG A 278 15.35 8.94 -5.29
C ARG A 278 14.13 8.76 -4.38
N TYR A 279 13.29 9.77 -4.26
CA TYR A 279 11.99 9.62 -3.60
C TYR A 279 11.02 8.79 -4.43
N TYR A 280 11.05 8.88 -5.76
CA TYR A 280 10.25 8.03 -6.63
C TYR A 280 10.54 6.55 -6.40
N LEU A 281 11.81 6.16 -6.31
CA LEU A 281 12.22 4.78 -5.99
C LEU A 281 11.65 4.33 -4.64
N GLN A 282 11.69 5.18 -3.62
CA GLN A 282 11.14 4.84 -2.31
C GLN A 282 9.61 4.77 -2.28
N ILE A 283 8.89 5.58 -3.06
CA ILE A 283 7.43 5.64 -2.99
C ILE A 283 6.77 4.58 -3.87
N PHE A 284 7.33 4.32 -5.06
CA PHE A 284 6.60 3.60 -6.11
C PHE A 284 7.23 2.28 -6.56
N THR A 285 8.49 2.01 -6.21
CA THR A 285 9.21 0.85 -6.77
C THR A 285 9.50 -0.24 -5.76
N ARG A 286 9.83 -1.42 -6.29
CA ARG A 286 10.20 -2.62 -5.52
C ARG A 286 11.50 -2.47 -4.73
N GLU A 287 12.26 -1.39 -4.91
CA GLU A 287 13.38 -1.08 -4.01
C GLU A 287 12.88 -0.95 -2.57
N ASN A 288 11.72 -0.33 -2.41
CA ASN A 288 11.09 -0.11 -1.11
C ASN A 288 9.75 -0.82 -0.93
N LEU A 289 9.06 -1.21 -2.00
CA LEU A 289 7.79 -1.93 -1.95
C LEU A 289 7.97 -3.45 -1.88
N LYS A 290 7.19 -4.08 -1.01
CA LYS A 290 7.15 -5.52 -0.82
C LYS A 290 5.72 -6.02 -0.86
N LEU A 291 5.45 -7.02 -1.69
CA LEU A 291 4.14 -7.66 -1.70
C LEU A 291 4.03 -8.61 -0.51
N VAL A 292 3.07 -8.38 0.37
CA VAL A 292 2.92 -9.15 1.62
C VAL A 292 1.47 -9.58 1.82
N HIS A 293 1.31 -10.80 2.34
CA HIS A 293 0.04 -11.25 2.89
C HIS A 293 -0.37 -10.34 4.07
N ILE A 294 -1.67 -10.20 4.34
CA ILE A 294 -2.17 -9.31 5.40
C ILE A 294 -1.56 -9.62 6.78
N VAL A 295 -1.29 -10.89 7.08
CA VAL A 295 -0.65 -11.33 8.33
C VAL A 295 0.83 -10.93 8.41
N CYS A 296 1.49 -10.73 7.26
CA CYS A 296 2.88 -10.27 7.18
C CYS A 296 2.98 -8.74 6.99
N HIS A 297 1.86 -8.03 6.94
CA HIS A 297 1.82 -6.57 6.91
C HIS A 297 1.86 -6.05 8.35
N TYR A 298 3.07 -5.76 8.82
CA TYR A 298 3.28 -5.21 10.15
C TYR A 298 2.92 -3.72 10.17
N LYS A 299 1.90 -3.32 10.93
CA LYS A 299 1.46 -1.91 11.01
C LYS A 299 2.20 -1.08 12.08
N GLY A 300 3.05 -1.75 12.88
CA GLY A 300 3.96 -1.09 13.81
C GLY A 300 5.05 -0.29 13.09
N LYS A 301 5.92 0.37 13.85
CA LYS A 301 6.97 1.23 13.28
C LYS A 301 8.11 0.41 12.68
N HIS A 302 8.58 0.80 11.51
CA HIS A 302 9.79 0.22 10.91
C HIS A 302 11.02 1.01 11.37
N ASP A 303 12.13 0.33 11.65
CA ASP A 303 13.35 0.98 12.15
C ASP A 303 14.24 1.55 11.04
N ILE A 304 13.78 1.56 9.79
CA ILE A 304 14.50 2.13 8.65
C ILE A 304 13.93 3.50 8.32
N GLN A 305 14.82 4.46 8.07
CA GLN A 305 14.44 5.81 7.69
C GLN A 305 14.92 6.18 6.29
N SER A 306 14.13 7.02 5.63
CA SER A 306 14.55 7.78 4.47
C SER A 306 15.59 8.84 4.89
N ASP A 307 16.18 9.52 3.92
CA ASP A 307 17.14 10.59 4.13
C ASP A 307 16.77 11.81 3.28
N VAL A 308 17.45 12.92 3.52
CA VAL A 308 17.25 14.18 2.81
C VAL A 308 18.04 14.17 1.50
N TYR A 309 17.31 14.09 0.39
CA TYR A 309 17.90 14.04 -0.94
C TYR A 309 17.82 15.37 -1.69
N THR A 310 18.97 16.01 -1.85
CA THR A 310 19.12 17.30 -2.54
C THR A 310 20.33 17.29 -3.46
N LEU A 311 20.24 17.92 -4.63
CA LEU A 311 21.29 17.97 -5.64
C LEU A 311 21.71 19.39 -5.94
N CYS A 312 23.00 19.60 -6.15
CA CYS A 312 23.46 20.84 -6.78
C CYS A 312 23.18 20.80 -8.28
N LYS A 313 23.11 21.98 -8.92
CA LYS A 313 22.85 22.13 -10.35
C LYS A 313 23.70 21.23 -11.25
N LYS A 314 25.00 21.10 -10.98
CA LYS A 314 25.91 20.25 -11.77
C LYS A 314 25.51 18.78 -11.71
N CYS A 315 25.18 18.27 -10.52
CA CYS A 315 24.76 16.88 -10.34
C CYS A 315 23.38 16.62 -10.96
N LEU A 316 22.45 17.58 -10.86
CA LEU A 316 21.13 17.48 -11.50
C LEU A 316 21.25 17.34 -13.02
N VAL A 317 22.03 18.22 -13.67
CA VAL A 317 22.25 18.16 -15.12
C VAL A 317 22.93 16.86 -15.53
N SER A 318 23.89 16.37 -14.75
CA SER A 318 24.55 15.09 -15.03
C SER A 318 23.57 13.90 -15.00
N GLN A 319 22.59 13.91 -14.10
CA GLN A 319 21.57 12.85 -14.04
C GLN A 319 20.62 12.92 -15.24
N MET A 320 20.20 14.12 -15.65
CA MET A 320 19.31 14.30 -16.82
C MET A 320 19.94 13.87 -18.15
N ILE A 321 21.27 13.89 -18.26
CA ILE A 321 21.98 13.45 -19.48
C ILE A 321 22.14 11.92 -19.52
N GLN A 322 22.05 11.26 -18.36
CA GLN A 322 22.22 9.80 -18.23
C GLN A 322 20.90 9.02 -18.25
N SER A 323 19.76 9.71 -18.12
CA SER A 323 18.39 9.16 -18.17
C SER A 323 17.81 9.14 -19.57
#